data_AF-A0A2V9JNM2-F1
#
_entry.id   AF-A0A2V9JNM2-F1
#
_cell.length_a   1.000
_cell.length_b   1.000
_cell.length_c   1.000
_cell.angle_alpha   90.00
_cell.angle_beta   90.00
_cell.angle_gamma   90.00
#
_symmetry.space_group_name_H-M   'P 1'
#
loop_
_entity.id
_entity.type
_entity.pdbx_description
1 polymer ?
#
loop_
_entity_poly.entity_id
_entity_poly.type
_entity_poly.pdbx_seq_one_letter_code
_entity_poly.pdbx_strand_id
1 'polypeptide(L)'
;MIRFRPEMMIRFTFRLALILLLSAGLAGFDQPSVKRSAVERSGRGWVQRLECSAPVREGGKLVLRAHFGSVEVKAGASDRMECKDLQERLLAYLYEELPAEDRAVCDAHLAHCAQCQSELEKTRRLHHLLSERPAEEPSPALLVECREALSNALDR
;
A
#
# COMPACT_ATOMS: atom_id res chain seq x y z
N MET A 1 -42.16 -56.75 16.02
CA MET A 1 -41.76 -56.56 14.61
C MET A 1 -42.14 -55.15 14.17
N ILE A 2 -41.18 -54.22 14.20
CA ILE A 2 -41.33 -52.88 13.60
C ILE A 2 -40.06 -52.66 12.77
N ARG A 3 -40.24 -52.48 11.46
CA ARG A 3 -39.19 -52.46 10.45
C ARG A 3 -38.92 -50.99 10.11
N PHE A 4 -37.86 -50.41 10.66
CA PHE A 4 -37.46 -49.02 10.39
C PHE A 4 -36.90 -48.89 8.96
N ARG A 5 -37.48 -47.98 8.16
CA ARG A 5 -37.02 -47.61 6.80
C ARG A 5 -35.89 -46.56 6.89
N PRO A 6 -34.77 -46.71 6.17
CA PRO A 6 -33.56 -45.89 6.38
C PRO A 6 -33.49 -44.59 5.55
N GLU A 7 -34.56 -44.17 4.87
CA GLU A 7 -34.48 -43.02 3.92
C GLU A 7 -34.68 -41.63 4.55
N MET A 8 -35.04 -41.53 5.83
CA MET A 8 -35.42 -40.25 6.45
C MET A 8 -34.26 -39.50 7.14
N MET A 9 -33.04 -40.05 7.13
CA MET A 9 -31.87 -39.43 7.79
C MET A 9 -30.98 -38.60 6.84
N ILE A 10 -31.08 -38.81 5.52
CA ILE A 10 -30.15 -38.23 4.54
C ILE A 10 -30.54 -36.78 4.15
N ARG A 11 -31.82 -36.41 4.29
CA ARG A 11 -32.31 -35.07 3.90
C ARG A 11 -32.14 -33.97 4.96
N PHE A 12 -32.01 -34.34 6.23
CA PHE A 12 -31.91 -33.37 7.33
C PHE A 12 -30.49 -32.84 7.53
N THR A 13 -29.48 -33.67 7.29
CA THR A 13 -28.06 -33.30 7.38
C THR A 13 -27.66 -32.30 6.29
N PHE A 14 -28.25 -32.39 5.09
CA PHE A 14 -27.93 -31.50 3.97
C PHE A 14 -28.42 -30.05 4.14
N ARG A 15 -29.57 -29.84 4.80
CA ARG A 15 -30.10 -28.48 5.07
C ARG A 15 -29.37 -27.78 6.21
N LEU A 16 -28.87 -28.51 7.21
CA LEU A 16 -28.08 -27.92 8.30
C LEU A 16 -26.67 -27.52 7.85
N ALA A 17 -26.06 -28.30 6.95
CA ALA A 17 -24.75 -27.99 6.37
C ALA A 17 -24.77 -26.73 5.47
N LEU A 18 -25.88 -26.46 4.77
CA LEU A 18 -26.02 -25.28 3.91
C LEU A 18 -26.14 -23.98 4.72
N ILE A 19 -26.75 -24.01 5.92
CA ILE A 19 -26.87 -22.83 6.79
C ILE A 19 -25.52 -22.49 7.46
N LEU A 20 -24.69 -23.49 7.76
CA LEU A 20 -23.36 -23.29 8.36
C LEU A 20 -22.29 -22.83 7.37
N LEU A 21 -22.46 -23.04 6.06
CA LEU A 21 -21.55 -22.52 5.03
C LEU A 21 -21.82 -21.04 4.67
N LEU A 22 -22.97 -20.49 5.04
CA LEU A 22 -23.35 -19.10 4.75
C LEU A 22 -22.90 -18.09 5.81
N SER A 23 -22.44 -18.52 6.99
CA SER A 23 -21.96 -17.63 8.06
C SER A 23 -20.46 -17.36 8.03
N ALA A 24 -19.68 -18.06 7.20
CA ALA A 24 -18.22 -17.87 7.11
C ALA A 24 -17.79 -16.58 6.37
N GLY A 25 -18.75 -15.80 5.84
CA GLY A 25 -18.47 -14.62 5.01
C GLY A 25 -18.40 -13.27 5.74
N LEU A 26 -18.52 -13.18 7.07
CA LEU A 26 -18.59 -11.90 7.79
C LEU A 26 -17.62 -11.78 8.98
N ALA A 27 -16.40 -12.32 8.86
CA ALA A 27 -15.34 -12.07 9.83
C ALA A 27 -14.20 -11.29 9.20
N GLY A 28 -14.46 -10.01 8.94
CA GLY A 28 -13.48 -9.03 8.48
C GLY A 28 -13.86 -7.61 8.92
N PHE A 29 -14.38 -7.45 10.13
CA PHE A 29 -14.51 -6.12 10.73
C PHE A 29 -13.13 -5.69 11.20
N ASP A 30 -12.50 -4.79 10.46
CA ASP A 30 -11.27 -4.13 10.89
C ASP A 30 -11.59 -3.30 12.14
N GLN A 31 -11.17 -3.81 13.31
CA GLN A 31 -11.50 -3.21 14.59
C GLN A 31 -10.58 -2.02 14.85
N PRO A 32 -11.09 -0.86 15.31
CA PRO A 32 -10.23 0.27 15.61
C PRO A 32 -9.18 -0.13 16.64
N SER A 33 -7.91 0.18 16.35
CA SER A 33 -6.77 -0.15 17.19
C SER A 33 -5.92 1.10 17.47
N VAL A 34 -5.34 1.14 18.66
CA VAL A 34 -4.43 2.21 19.08
C VAL A 34 -3.22 1.58 19.75
N LYS A 35 -2.06 1.70 19.12
CA LYS A 35 -0.77 1.30 19.70
C LYS A 35 -0.09 2.54 20.27
N ARG A 36 0.47 2.41 21.47
CA ARG A 36 1.17 3.50 22.17
C ARG A 36 2.63 3.14 22.32
N SER A 37 3.52 4.06 21.97
CA SER A 37 4.94 3.93 22.28
C SER A 37 5.22 4.25 23.75
N ALA A 38 6.43 3.91 24.19
CA ALA A 38 7.00 4.52 25.39
C ALA A 38 7.02 6.06 25.25
N VAL A 39 6.94 6.74 26.38
CA VAL A 39 7.07 8.20 26.45
C VAL A 39 8.56 8.53 26.44
N GLU A 40 8.98 9.35 25.49
CA GLU A 40 10.38 9.74 25.29
C GLU A 40 10.55 11.23 25.56
N ARG A 41 11.72 11.61 26.09
CA ARG A 41 12.04 13.01 26.34
C ARG A 41 12.64 13.63 25.07
N SER A 42 12.01 14.69 24.57
CA SER A 42 12.50 15.45 23.41
C SER A 42 12.71 16.91 23.80
N GLY A 43 13.98 17.30 23.94
CA GLY A 43 14.37 18.63 24.43
C GLY A 43 13.82 18.92 25.84
N ARG A 44 12.97 19.96 25.96
CA ARG A 44 12.28 20.33 27.21
C ARG A 44 10.90 19.66 27.37
N GLY A 45 10.44 18.90 26.37
CA GLY A 45 9.13 18.27 26.34
C GLY A 45 9.18 16.75 26.46
N TRP A 46 7.99 16.17 26.61
CA TRP A 46 7.76 14.73 26.53
C TRP A 46 6.96 14.44 25.27
N VAL A 47 7.35 13.42 24.52
CA VAL A 47 6.70 13.01 23.27
C VAL A 47 6.25 11.57 23.44
N GLN A 48 5.01 11.30 23.03
CA GLN A 48 4.49 9.95 22.91
C GLN A 48 3.93 9.77 21.51
N ARG A 49 4.33 8.70 20.83
CA ARG A 49 3.79 8.35 19.53
C ARG A 49 2.60 7.42 19.72
N LEU A 50 1.52 7.72 19.01
CA LEU A 50 0.36 6.85 18.89
C LEU A 50 0.20 6.44 17.43
N GLU A 51 0.00 5.15 17.20
CA GLU A 51 -0.37 4.61 15.90
C GLU A 51 -1.83 4.15 16.00
N CYS A 52 -2.72 4.83 15.26
CA CYS A 52 -4.15 4.60 15.30
C CYS A 52 -4.60 4.05 13.94
N SER A 53 -5.27 2.89 13.93
CA SER A 53 -5.96 2.37 12.75
C SER A 53 -7.46 2.31 13.02
N ALA A 54 -8.28 2.79 12.09
CA ALA A 54 -9.73 2.69 12.15
C ALA A 54 -10.31 2.76 10.73
N PRO A 55 -11.41 2.04 10.44
CA PRO A 55 -12.08 2.12 9.15
C PRO A 55 -12.65 3.53 8.93
N VAL A 56 -12.28 4.17 7.82
CA VAL A 56 -12.73 5.52 7.46
C VAL A 56 -13.92 5.43 6.51
N ARG A 57 -14.99 6.18 6.83
CA ARG A 57 -16.12 6.41 5.91
C ARG A 57 -15.94 7.74 5.20
N GLU A 58 -16.45 7.86 3.98
CA GLU A 58 -16.48 9.12 3.25
C GLU A 58 -17.15 10.22 4.08
N GLY A 59 -16.53 11.40 4.15
CA GLY A 59 -16.96 12.50 5.02
C GLY A 59 -16.70 12.30 6.52
N GLY A 60 -15.99 11.24 6.91
CA GLY A 60 -15.58 11.01 8.30
C GLY A 60 -14.66 12.11 8.83
N LYS A 61 -14.83 12.47 10.11
CA LYS A 61 -14.01 13.49 10.77
C LYS A 61 -13.20 12.91 11.91
N LEU A 62 -11.89 13.12 11.90
CA LEU A 62 -11.01 12.83 13.03
C LEU A 62 -11.13 13.95 14.08
N VAL A 63 -11.35 13.56 15.34
CA VAL A 63 -11.41 14.49 16.49
C VAL A 63 -10.35 14.07 17.51
N LEU A 64 -9.37 14.94 17.74
CA LEU A 64 -8.32 14.75 18.74
C LEU A 64 -8.51 15.77 19.86
N ARG A 65 -8.34 15.32 21.10
CA ARG A 65 -8.41 16.18 22.29
C ARG A 65 -7.15 15.97 23.11
N ALA A 66 -6.38 17.04 23.29
CA ALA A 66 -5.24 17.08 24.19
C ALA A 66 -5.54 18.06 25.32
N HIS A 67 -5.31 17.63 26.56
CA HIS A 67 -5.47 18.50 27.73
C HIS A 67 -4.32 19.51 27.86
N PHE A 68 -3.15 19.21 27.29
CA PHE A 68 -1.97 20.07 27.27
C PHE A 68 -1.05 19.69 26.10
N GLY A 69 -0.19 20.63 25.67
CA GLY A 69 0.77 20.42 24.60
C GLY A 69 0.20 20.62 23.19
N SER A 70 0.97 20.21 22.19
CA SER A 70 0.57 20.18 20.77
C SER A 70 0.39 18.74 20.30
N VAL A 71 -0.47 18.56 19.30
CA VAL A 71 -0.65 17.28 18.61
C VAL A 71 -0.24 17.47 17.17
N GLU A 72 0.72 16.67 16.71
CA GLU A 72 1.07 16.55 15.30
C GLU A 72 0.42 15.28 14.75
N VAL A 73 -0.31 15.41 13.65
CA VAL A 73 -0.99 14.28 13.00
C VAL A 73 -0.31 14.02 11.67
N LYS A 74 0.15 12.79 11.48
CA LYS A 74 0.59 12.27 10.18
C LYS A 74 -0.42 11.22 9.75
N ALA A 75 -1.09 11.47 8.61
CA ALA A 75 -1.96 10.47 8.01
C ALA A 75 -1.09 9.26 7.61
N GLY A 76 -1.57 8.05 7.91
CA GLY A 76 -1.00 6.83 7.33
C GLY A 76 -1.30 6.75 5.84
N ALA A 77 -0.71 5.76 5.15
CA ALA A 77 -1.07 5.46 3.77
C ALA A 77 -2.60 5.28 3.66
N SER A 78 -3.24 6.08 2.83
CA SER A 78 -4.67 5.95 2.55
C SER A 78 -4.89 4.65 1.80
N ASP A 79 -5.74 3.77 2.33
CA ASP A 79 -6.21 2.56 1.62
C ASP A 79 -7.09 2.91 0.40
N ARG A 80 -7.51 4.18 0.28
CA ARG A 80 -8.16 4.73 -0.91
C ARG A 80 -7.21 5.70 -1.58
N MET A 81 -6.43 5.18 -2.52
CA MET A 81 -5.71 5.98 -3.50
C MET A 81 -6.70 6.51 -4.53
N GLU A 82 -6.69 7.82 -4.76
CA GLU A 82 -7.43 8.44 -5.87
C GLU A 82 -6.64 8.32 -7.18
N CYS A 83 -7.32 8.40 -8.32
CA CYS A 83 -6.64 8.35 -9.63
C CYS A 83 -5.58 9.46 -9.77
N LYS A 84 -5.83 10.63 -9.16
CA LYS A 84 -4.89 11.76 -9.15
C LYS A 84 -3.61 11.42 -8.39
N ASP A 85 -3.73 10.77 -7.24
CA ASP A 85 -2.58 10.36 -6.42
C ASP A 85 -1.69 9.36 -7.17
N LEU A 86 -2.30 8.41 -7.89
CA LEU A 86 -1.55 7.50 -8.75
C LEU A 86 -0.84 8.26 -9.88
N GLN A 87 -1.54 9.20 -10.53
CA GLN A 87 -0.97 9.98 -11.63
C GLN A 87 0.27 10.77 -11.20
N GLU A 88 0.26 11.35 -10.00
CA GLU A 88 1.41 12.07 -9.43
C GLU A 88 2.60 11.14 -9.14
N ARG A 89 2.33 9.86 -8.84
CA ARG A 89 3.35 8.84 -8.51
C ARG A 89 3.72 7.93 -9.68
N LEU A 90 3.09 8.11 -10.84
CA LEU A 90 3.14 7.15 -11.95
C LEU A 90 4.57 6.92 -12.49
N LEU A 91 5.39 7.98 -12.55
CA LEU A 91 6.77 7.88 -12.99
C LEU A 91 7.64 7.14 -11.97
N ALA A 92 7.55 7.50 -10.68
CA ALA A 92 8.27 6.81 -9.61
C ALA A 92 7.85 5.33 -9.53
N TYR A 93 6.57 5.03 -9.79
CA TYR A 93 6.08 3.66 -9.91
C TYR A 93 6.72 2.92 -11.11
N LEU A 94 6.77 3.57 -12.28
CA LEU A 94 7.35 2.99 -13.50
C LEU A 94 8.84 2.69 -13.36
N TYR A 95 9.60 3.56 -12.70
CA TYR A 95 11.04 3.41 -12.49
C TYR A 95 11.41 2.62 -11.21
N GLU A 96 10.42 2.04 -10.52
CA GLU A 96 10.61 1.28 -9.28
C GLU A 96 11.29 2.08 -8.15
N GLU A 97 11.07 3.39 -8.12
CA GLU A 97 11.63 4.32 -7.12
C GLU A 97 10.72 4.50 -5.90
N LEU A 98 9.51 3.90 -5.93
CA LEU A 98 8.59 3.97 -4.80
C LEU A 98 9.00 3.01 -3.66
N PRO A 99 8.84 3.44 -2.39
CA PRO A 99 8.88 2.53 -1.26
C PRO A 99 7.90 1.36 -1.43
N ALA A 100 8.22 0.21 -0.86
CA ALA A 100 7.41 -1.01 -1.01
C ALA A 100 5.94 -0.82 -0.58
N GLU A 101 5.70 -0.04 0.47
CA GLU A 101 4.35 0.29 0.95
C GLU A 101 3.55 1.13 -0.06
N ASP A 102 4.16 2.16 -0.65
CA ASP A 102 3.52 3.00 -1.65
C ASP A 102 3.28 2.24 -2.96
N ARG A 103 4.20 1.34 -3.32
CA ARG A 103 4.02 0.48 -4.49
C ARG A 103 2.82 -0.44 -4.33
N ALA A 104 2.65 -1.07 -3.16
CA ALA A 104 1.51 -1.94 -2.89
C ALA A 104 0.17 -1.19 -3.00
N VAL A 105 0.12 0.09 -2.59
CA VAL A 105 -1.06 0.94 -2.75
C VAL A 105 -1.34 1.24 -4.23
N CYS A 106 -0.32 1.58 -5.01
CA CYS A 106 -0.43 1.76 -6.46
C CYS A 106 -0.92 0.49 -7.17
N ASP A 107 -0.35 -0.68 -6.81
CA ASP A 107 -0.73 -1.99 -7.35
C ASP A 107 -2.20 -2.30 -7.09
N ALA A 108 -2.66 -2.08 -5.85
CA ALA A 108 -4.05 -2.27 -5.47
C ALA A 108 -5.01 -1.39 -6.27
N HIS A 109 -4.64 -0.13 -6.53
CA HIS A 109 -5.43 0.77 -7.38
C HIS A 109 -5.43 0.32 -8.84
N LEU A 110 -4.25 0.01 -9.40
CA LEU A 110 -4.09 -0.44 -10.78
C LEU A 110 -4.83 -1.75 -11.06
N ALA A 111 -4.98 -2.63 -10.07
CA ALA A 111 -5.77 -3.87 -10.22
C ALA A 111 -7.25 -3.61 -10.56
N HIS A 112 -7.79 -2.44 -10.22
CA HIS A 112 -9.23 -2.16 -10.31
C HIS A 112 -9.60 -0.95 -11.19
N CYS A 113 -8.62 -0.12 -11.57
CA CYS A 113 -8.87 1.12 -12.32
C CYS A 113 -8.37 1.06 -13.78
N ALA A 114 -9.28 0.83 -14.72
CA ALA A 114 -8.97 0.74 -16.16
C ALA A 114 -8.39 2.05 -16.75
N GLN A 115 -8.82 3.21 -16.24
CA GLN A 115 -8.28 4.51 -16.68
C GLN A 115 -6.79 4.62 -16.33
N CYS A 116 -6.44 4.30 -15.09
CA CYS A 116 -5.07 4.35 -14.60
C CYS A 116 -4.16 3.29 -15.24
N GLN A 117 -4.69 2.10 -15.54
CA GLN A 117 -3.98 1.11 -16.36
C GLN A 117 -3.65 1.67 -17.75
N SER A 118 -4.61 2.32 -18.40
CA SER A 118 -4.40 2.96 -19.71
C SER A 118 -3.33 4.06 -19.65
N GLU A 119 -3.33 4.90 -18.62
CA GLU A 119 -2.29 5.93 -18.45
C GLU A 119 -0.90 5.31 -18.25
N LEU A 120 -0.79 4.26 -17.41
CA LEU A 120 0.46 3.53 -17.22
C LEU A 120 1.01 2.97 -18.54
N GLU A 121 0.15 2.36 -19.36
CA GLU A 121 0.55 1.82 -20.67
C GLU A 121 1.00 2.93 -21.64
N LYS A 122 0.32 4.08 -21.66
CA LYS A 122 0.76 5.24 -22.46
C LYS A 122 2.14 5.71 -22.03
N THR A 123 2.39 5.81 -20.72
CA THR A 123 3.69 6.22 -20.18
C THR A 123 4.78 5.20 -20.51
N ARG A 124 4.51 3.89 -20.37
CA ARG A 124 5.43 2.82 -20.79
C ARG A 124 5.79 2.91 -22.26
N ARG A 125 4.80 3.14 -23.12
CA ARG A 125 5.00 3.30 -24.56
C ARG A 125 5.85 4.52 -24.88
N LEU A 126 5.60 5.65 -24.23
CA LEU A 126 6.42 6.85 -24.38
C LEU A 126 7.87 6.58 -23.97
N HIS A 127 8.09 5.95 -22.81
CA HIS A 127 9.42 5.59 -22.34
C HIS A 127 10.15 4.68 -23.34
N HIS A 128 9.47 3.66 -23.88
CA HIS A 128 10.03 2.77 -24.89
C HIS A 128 10.52 3.55 -26.12
N LEU A 129 9.67 4.41 -26.70
CA LEU A 129 10.02 5.23 -27.87
C LEU A 129 11.22 6.15 -27.60
N LEU A 130 11.34 6.69 -26.38
CA LEU A 130 12.50 7.50 -26.01
C LEU A 130 13.76 6.65 -25.86
N SER A 131 13.64 5.41 -25.37
CA SER A 131 14.76 4.48 -25.18
C SER A 131 15.29 3.84 -26.48
N GLU A 132 14.50 3.85 -27.56
CA GLU A 132 14.94 3.39 -28.88
C GLU A 132 16.01 4.29 -29.52
N ARG A 133 16.17 5.52 -29.00
CA ARG A 133 17.19 6.42 -29.49
C ARG A 133 18.57 5.87 -29.13
N PRO A 134 19.50 5.70 -30.10
CA PRO A 134 20.86 5.28 -29.80
C PRO A 134 21.47 6.20 -28.75
N ALA A 135 21.92 5.62 -27.64
CA ALA A 135 22.68 6.35 -26.65
C ALA A 135 24.01 6.78 -27.29
N GLU A 136 24.36 8.05 -27.15
CA GLU A 136 25.68 8.52 -27.55
C GLU A 136 26.70 7.94 -26.57
N GLU A 137 27.59 7.08 -27.07
CA GLU A 137 28.58 6.44 -26.22
C GLU A 137 29.65 7.46 -25.81
N PRO A 138 29.97 7.57 -24.50
CA PRO A 138 31.00 8.49 -24.05
C PRO A 138 32.35 8.14 -24.68
N SER A 139 33.15 9.17 -24.99
CA SER A 139 34.47 8.93 -25.58
C SER A 139 35.36 8.11 -24.64
N PRO A 140 36.26 7.26 -25.15
CA PRO A 140 37.18 6.49 -24.32
C PRO A 140 38.04 7.36 -23.41
N ALA A 141 38.40 8.58 -23.86
CA ALA A 141 39.15 9.53 -23.05
C ALA A 141 38.36 10.01 -21.82
N LEU A 142 37.07 10.31 -21.99
CA LEU A 142 36.20 10.69 -20.86
C LEU A 142 36.04 9.54 -19.86
N LEU A 143 35.92 8.30 -20.35
CA LEU A 143 35.81 7.12 -19.47
C LEU A 143 37.05 6.88 -18.62
N VAL A 144 38.24 7.19 -19.15
CA VAL A 144 39.50 7.12 -18.39
C VAL A 144 39.52 8.22 -17.33
N GLU A 145 39.23 9.47 -17.72
CA GLU A 145 39.21 10.61 -16.81
C GLU A 145 38.22 10.41 -15.64
N CYS A 146 36.99 9.97 -15.92
CA CYS A 146 36.00 9.70 -14.88
C CYS A 146 36.45 8.61 -13.92
N ARG A 147 37.18 7.59 -14.41
CA ARG A 147 37.66 6.47 -13.58
C ARG A 147 38.80 6.89 -12.67
N GLU A 148 39.73 7.68 -13.18
CA GLU A 148 40.83 8.25 -12.38
C GLU A 148 40.28 9.20 -11.31
N ALA A 149 39.33 10.07 -11.67
CA ALA A 149 38.67 10.97 -10.74
C ALA A 149 37.96 10.19 -9.62
N LEU A 150 37.24 9.11 -9.97
CA LEU A 150 36.58 8.25 -8.99
C LEU A 150 37.56 7.53 -8.08
N SER A 151 38.66 6.95 -8.60
CA SER A 151 39.69 6.30 -7.79
C SER A 151 40.28 7.25 -6.76
N ASN A 152 40.69 8.44 -7.21
CA ASN A 152 41.28 9.46 -6.35
C ASN A 152 40.33 9.95 -5.24
N ALA A 153 39.01 9.92 -5.48
CA ALA A 153 38.00 10.30 -4.48
C ALA A 153 37.76 9.19 -3.44
N LEU A 154 37.91 7.93 -3.82
CA LEU A 154 37.75 6.77 -2.94
C LEU A 154 39.00 6.48 -2.09
N ASP A 155 40.18 6.86 -2.58
CA ASP A 155 41.47 6.67 -1.88
C ASP A 155 41.75 7.75 -0.79
N ARG A 156 40.79 8.66 -0.55
CA ARG A 156 40.86 9.73 0.47
C ARG A 156 40.00 9.41 1.70
#